data_AF-A0A8B6LIV2-F1
#
_entry.id   AF-A0A8B6LIV2-F1
#
_cell.length_a   1.000
_cell.length_b   1.000
_cell.length_c   1.000
_cell.angle_alpha   90.00
_cell.angle_beta   90.00
_cell.angle_gamma   90.00
#
_symmetry.space_group_name_H-M   'P 1'
#
loop_
_entity.id
_entity.type
_entity.pdbx_description
1 polymer ?
#
loop_
_entity_poly.entity_id
_entity_poly.type
_entity_poly.pdbx_seq_one_letter_code
_entity_poly.pdbx_strand_id
1 'polypeptide(L)'
;MHCIQELDTAGARAVETFVHGATRYLVVPQLARDVAGQPARMTLGDSDVDALIYRWQDGRFVEHARIAVPGGEDAAAIALADRVKPRAADA
;
A
#
# COMPACT_ATOMS: atom_id res chain seq x y z
N MET A 1 -13.31 -7.90 20.09
CA MET A 1 -12.67 -7.77 18.77
C MET A 1 -11.94 -9.08 18.50
N HIS A 2 -12.06 -9.66 17.30
CA HIS A 2 -11.39 -10.90 16.93
C HIS A 2 -10.33 -10.59 15.86
N CYS A 3 -9.08 -11.01 16.08
CA CYS A 3 -8.03 -10.86 15.07
C CYS A 3 -8.39 -11.73 13.85
N ILE A 4 -8.52 -11.11 12.68
CA ILE A 4 -8.86 -11.84 11.45
C ILE A 4 -7.61 -12.29 10.68
N GLN A 5 -6.50 -11.57 10.83
CA GLN A 5 -5.25 -11.81 10.10
C GLN A 5 -4.12 -10.95 10.68
N GLU A 6 -2.90 -11.49 10.63
CA GLU A 6 -1.65 -10.77 10.81
C GLU A 6 -0.90 -10.70 9.48
N LEU A 7 -0.18 -9.61 9.22
CA LEU A 7 0.59 -9.38 8.00
C LEU A 7 2.05 -9.16 8.36
N ASP A 8 2.94 -9.85 7.66
CA ASP A 8 4.38 -9.68 7.83
C ASP A 8 4.83 -8.38 7.14
N THR A 9 5.30 -7.42 7.93
CA THR A 9 5.67 -6.07 7.49
C THR A 9 7.02 -5.67 8.07
N ALA A 10 7.74 -4.82 7.37
CA ALA A 10 9.03 -4.25 7.73
C ALA A 10 8.91 -2.73 7.90
N GLY A 11 8.74 -2.30 9.15
CA GLY A 11 8.68 -0.87 9.48
C GLY A 11 7.47 -0.15 8.89
N ALA A 12 6.32 -0.82 8.73
CA ALA A 12 5.10 -0.20 8.21
C ALA A 12 4.70 1.04 9.01
N ARG A 13 4.39 2.14 8.31
CA ARG A 13 4.06 3.45 8.91
C ARG A 13 2.65 3.93 8.65
N ALA A 14 2.04 3.41 7.61
CA ALA A 14 0.67 3.69 7.26
C ALA A 14 0.02 2.43 6.69
N VAL A 15 -1.28 2.53 6.46
CA VAL A 15 -2.05 1.56 5.71
C VAL A 15 -3.16 2.30 5.00
N GLU A 16 -3.37 1.98 3.73
CA GLU A 16 -4.46 2.56 2.95
C GLU A 16 -5.31 1.44 2.34
N THR A 17 -6.62 1.61 2.40
CA THR A 17 -7.57 0.65 1.83
C THR A 17 -8.39 1.31 0.75
N PHE A 18 -8.53 0.66 -0.39
CA PHE A 18 -9.37 1.18 -1.47
C PHE A 18 -10.10 0.07 -2.20
N VAL A 19 -11.10 0.46 -2.99
CA VAL A 19 -11.83 -0.47 -3.86
C VAL A 19 -11.57 -0.07 -5.30
N HIS A 20 -11.17 -1.05 -6.12
CA HIS A 20 -11.04 -0.89 -7.56
C HIS A 20 -11.84 -2.00 -8.25
N GLY A 21 -12.79 -1.61 -9.10
CA GLY A 21 -13.85 -2.51 -9.56
C GLY A 21 -14.68 -3.03 -8.40
N ALA A 22 -14.77 -4.35 -8.24
CA ALA A 22 -15.44 -5.01 -7.12
C ALA A 22 -14.48 -5.52 -6.03
N THR A 23 -13.18 -5.29 -6.19
CA THR A 23 -12.14 -5.86 -5.32
C THR A 23 -11.64 -4.81 -4.33
N ARG A 24 -11.56 -5.19 -3.05
CA ARG A 24 -10.89 -4.38 -2.03
C ARG A 24 -9.39 -4.68 -2.03
N TYR A 25 -8.60 -3.62 -1.97
CA TYR A 25 -7.16 -3.65 -1.87
C TYR A 25 -6.69 -3.00 -0.58
N LEU A 26 -5.50 -3.37 -0.15
CA LEU A 26 -4.78 -2.82 1.00
C LEU A 26 -3.35 -2.53 0.56
N VAL A 27 -2.88 -1.31 0.76
CA VAL A 27 -1.48 -0.94 0.52
C VAL A 27 -0.82 -0.70 1.87
N VAL A 28 0.33 -1.32 2.08
CA VAL A 28 1.14 -1.12 3.28
C VAL A 28 2.52 -0.64 2.83
N PRO A 29 2.82 0.66 2.90
CA PRO A 29 4.17 1.17 2.68
C PRO A 29 5.12 0.63 3.76
N GLN A 30 6.34 0.29 3.34
CA GLN A 30 7.38 -0.28 4.19
C GLN A 30 8.53 0.72 4.29
N LEU A 31 8.91 1.12 5.51
CA LEU A 31 10.02 2.06 5.68
C LEU A 31 11.36 1.35 5.45
N ALA A 32 11.63 0.29 6.22
CA ALA A 32 12.90 -0.42 6.20
C ALA A 32 12.83 -1.75 6.95
N ARG A 33 13.71 -2.69 6.59
CA ARG A 33 14.01 -3.89 7.38
C ARG A 33 15.07 -3.59 8.43
N ASP A 34 14.98 -4.27 9.57
CA ASP A 34 16.04 -4.21 10.57
C ASP A 34 17.35 -4.80 10.01
N VAL A 35 18.47 -4.17 10.36
CA VAL A 35 19.81 -4.64 10.01
C VAL A 35 20.51 -5.12 11.27
N ALA A 36 21.02 -6.36 11.25
CA ALA A 36 21.67 -6.96 12.39
C ALA A 36 22.83 -6.09 12.91
N GLY A 37 22.87 -5.87 14.23
CA GLY A 37 23.90 -5.06 14.89
C GLY A 37 23.68 -3.54 14.80
N GLN A 38 22.68 -3.06 14.07
CA GLN A 38 22.30 -1.65 14.12
C GLN A 38 21.32 -1.38 15.27
N PRO A 39 21.37 -0.18 15.89
CA PRO A 39 20.40 0.21 16.91
C PRO A 39 19.02 0.41 16.29
N ALA A 40 17.98 -0.03 16.99
CA ALA A 40 16.61 0.27 16.61
C ALA A 40 16.36 1.79 16.68
N ARG A 41 16.10 2.42 15.54
CA ARG A 41 15.71 3.83 15.43
C ARG A 41 14.63 4.01 14.38
N MET A 42 13.84 5.05 14.56
CA MET A 42 12.70 5.36 13.70
C MET A 42 13.08 5.50 12.21
N THR A 43 14.31 5.85 11.86
CA THR A 43 14.71 6.16 10.47
C THR A 43 15.92 5.35 10.01
N LEU A 44 16.24 4.26 10.71
CA LEU A 44 17.32 3.35 10.33
C LEU A 44 16.77 2.04 9.75
N GLY A 45 17.66 1.26 9.15
CA GLY A 45 17.36 -0.02 8.52
C GLY A 45 17.76 -0.04 7.05
N ASP A 46 17.48 -1.16 6.40
CA ASP A 46 17.60 -1.31 4.95
C ASP A 46 16.28 -0.90 4.30
N SER A 47 16.31 0.24 3.60
CA SER A 47 15.15 0.78 2.91
C SER A 47 14.99 0.26 1.49
N ASP A 48 15.82 -0.67 1.01
CA ASP A 48 15.60 -1.35 -0.28
C ASP A 48 14.44 -2.38 -0.15
N VAL A 49 13.25 -1.83 0.02
CA VAL A 49 12.01 -2.56 0.28
C VAL A 49 10.88 -2.05 -0.61
N ASP A 50 9.95 -2.93 -0.92
CA ASP A 50 8.75 -2.60 -1.66
C ASP A 50 7.60 -2.23 -0.72
N ALA A 51 6.72 -1.35 -1.17
CA ALA A 51 5.36 -1.28 -0.65
C ALA A 51 4.60 -2.57 -1.05
N LEU A 52 3.85 -3.13 -0.09
CA LEU A 52 3.09 -4.36 -0.28
C LEU A 52 1.64 -4.02 -0.63
N ILE A 53 1.13 -4.62 -1.70
CA ILE A 53 -0.28 -4.51 -2.09
C ILE A 53 -0.94 -5.86 -1.89
N TYR A 54 -2.01 -5.89 -1.11
CA TYR A 54 -2.86 -7.06 -0.92
C TYR A 54 -4.22 -6.84 -1.59
N ARG A 55 -4.87 -7.93 -1.99
CA ARG A 55 -6.27 -7.96 -2.38
C ARG A 55 -7.08 -8.80 -1.40
N TRP A 56 -8.30 -8.39 -1.13
CA TRP A 56 -9.24 -9.19 -0.35
C TRP A 56 -9.78 -10.34 -1.20
N GLN A 57 -9.63 -11.57 -0.69
CA GLN A 57 -10.10 -12.79 -1.33
C GLN A 57 -10.45 -13.82 -0.26
N ASP A 58 -11.63 -14.44 -0.36
CA ASP A 58 -12.05 -15.55 0.50
C ASP A 58 -11.94 -15.26 2.00
N GLY A 59 -12.30 -14.03 2.41
CA GLY A 59 -12.30 -13.63 3.81
C GLY A 59 -10.94 -13.22 4.39
N ARG A 60 -9.92 -13.01 3.55
CA ARG A 60 -8.58 -12.58 3.97
C ARG A 60 -7.88 -11.70 2.94
N PHE A 61 -6.82 -11.02 3.34
CA PHE A 61 -5.89 -10.35 2.44
C PHE A 61 -4.82 -11.32 1.92
N VAL A 62 -4.64 -11.37 0.60
CA VAL A 62 -3.56 -12.12 -0.07
C VAL A 62 -2.69 -11.15 -0.85
N GLU A 63 -1.37 -11.35 -0.84
CA GLU A 63 -0.44 -10.49 -1.58
C GLU A 63 -0.83 -10.49 -3.07
N HIS A 64 -0.95 -9.31 -3.65
CA HIS A 64 -1.37 -9.08 -5.03
C HIS A 64 -0.21 -8.54 -5.87
N ALA A 65 0.55 -7.59 -5.33
CA ALA A 65 1.66 -6.95 -6.02
C ALA A 65 2.63 -6.29 -5.03
N ARG A 66 3.77 -5.88 -5.58
CA ARG A 66 4.79 -5.07 -4.91
C ARG A 66 5.14 -3.88 -5.79
N ILE A 67 5.41 -2.74 -5.16
CA ILE A 67 5.88 -1.54 -5.83
C ILE A 67 7.15 -1.08 -5.12
N ALA A 68 8.23 -0.89 -5.88
CA ALA A 68 9.47 -0.33 -5.34
C ALA A 68 9.21 1.09 -4.81
N VAL A 69 9.20 1.22 -3.48
CA VAL A 69 9.06 2.49 -2.77
C VAL A 69 10.06 2.48 -1.61
N PRO A 70 11.37 2.65 -1.89
CA PRO A 70 12.38 2.61 -0.85
C PRO A 70 12.11 3.70 0.19
N GLY A 71 11.97 3.32 1.46
CA GLY A 71 11.67 4.27 2.53
C GLY A 71 10.22 4.76 2.55
N GLY A 72 9.27 3.98 2.02
CA GLY A 72 7.86 4.37 1.97
C GLY A 72 7.26 4.60 3.36
N GLU A 73 6.78 5.82 3.62
CA GLU A 73 6.13 6.18 4.88
C GLU A 73 4.60 6.21 4.79
N ASP A 74 4.06 6.51 3.62
CA ASP A 74 2.62 6.70 3.43
C ASP A 74 2.14 6.19 2.07
N ALA A 75 0.84 5.94 1.98
CA ALA A 75 0.14 5.60 0.75
C ALA A 75 -1.25 6.23 0.76
N ALA A 76 -1.69 6.74 -0.38
CA ALA A 76 -3.03 7.29 -0.53
C ALA A 76 -3.65 6.79 -1.83
N ALA A 77 -4.92 6.34 -1.75
CA ALA A 77 -5.69 5.99 -2.93
C ALA A 77 -6.63 7.16 -3.27
N ILE A 78 -6.42 7.75 -4.45
CA ILE A 78 -7.20 8.90 -4.89
C ILE A 78 -8.09 8.48 -6.06
N ALA A 79 -9.40 8.54 -5.88
CA ALA A 79 -10.35 8.36 -6.96
C ALA A 79 -10.48 9.66 -7.76
N LEU A 80 -10.10 9.63 -9.03
CA LEU A 80 -10.31 10.73 -9.95
C LEU A 80 -11.66 10.54 -10.66
N ALA A 81 -12.46 11.61 -10.74
CA ALA A 81 -13.67 11.61 -11.56
C ALA A 81 -13.29 11.65 -13.04
N ASP A 82 -13.97 10.85 -13.86
CA ASP A 82 -13.83 10.91 -15.32
C ASP A 82 -14.24 12.29 -15.82
N ARG A 83 -13.26 13.10 -16.25
CA ARG A 83 -13.55 14.36 -16.94
C ARG A 83 -13.83 14.06 -18.40
N VAL A 84 -15.08 13.73 -18.72
CA VAL A 84 -15.57 13.87 -20.10
C VAL A 84 -15.92 15.33 -20.33
N LYS A 85 -15.03 16.07 -21.02
CA LYS A 85 -15.45 17.31 -21.69
C LYS A 85 -15.98 16.89 -23.07
N PRO A 86 -17.29 16.97 -23.36
CA PRO A 86 -17.74 16.84 -24.73
C PRO A 86 -17.13 17.98 -25.55
N ARG A 87 -16.49 17.63 -26.67
CA ARG A 87 -16.19 18.60 -27.72
C ARG A 87 -17.54 19.08 -28.24
N ALA A 88 -17.85 20.37 -28.10
CA ALA A 88 -18.91 20.96 -28.90
C ALA A 88 -18.51 20.73 -30.36
N ALA A 89 -19.26 19.87 -31.06
CA ALA A 89 -19.20 19.82 -32.51
C ALA A 89 -19.82 21.13 -33.00
N ASP A 90 -19.10 21.77 -33.90
CA ASP A 90 -19.35 23.11 -34.43
C ASP A 90 -20.76 23.20 -35.05
N ALA A 91 -21.47 24.31 -34.84
CA ALA A 91 -22.68 24.72 -35.56
C ALA A 91 -22.58 26.19 -35.92
#